data_AF-A0A7J4U813-F1
#
_entry.id   AF-A0A7J4U813-F1
#
_cell.length_a   1.000
_cell.length_b   1.000
_cell.length_c   1.000
_cell.angle_alpha   90.00
_cell.angle_beta   90.00
_cell.angle_gamma   90.00
#
_symmetry.space_group_name_H-M   'P 1'
#
loop_
_entity.id
_entity.type
_entity.pdbx_description
1 polymer ?
#
loop_
_entity_poly.entity_id
_entity_poly.type
_entity_poly.pdbx_seq_one_letter_code
_entity_poly.pdbx_strand_id
1 'polypeptide(L)'
;MTTFTNKTGLQILEFISNLKINYGKNNLSKIVWHELGEFTIQQAKDLLSQLIEKGYLKEVNVGISFAMVVVALTEKGREAVITKETISLDFQRFYSTTYKPATDVGIVDKDTLEEYYNIKRELMALQKREEELKETIKQAMIEKHADTITNELMDLCLKKIEKITYPKENIERLVPQDLLEKIRTIKEIIVLTTKLKTIEGMDP
;
A
#
# COMPACT_ATOMS: atom_id res chain seq x y z
N MET A 1 -13.65 -16.91 29.69
CA MET A 1 -12.36 -16.52 29.08
C MET A 1 -12.24 -17.22 27.75
N THR A 2 -12.48 -16.52 26.64
CA THR A 2 -12.33 -17.09 25.30
C THR A 2 -10.90 -16.83 24.82
N THR A 3 -10.04 -17.83 24.90
CA THR A 3 -8.74 -17.84 24.21
C THR A 3 -8.99 -17.97 22.72
N PHE A 4 -9.20 -16.85 22.05
CA PHE A 4 -9.14 -16.78 20.60
C PHE A 4 -7.68 -16.80 20.18
N THR A 5 -7.28 -17.77 19.37
CA THR A 5 -5.97 -17.79 18.70
C THR A 5 -5.95 -16.69 17.66
N ASN A 6 -5.51 -15.51 18.09
CA ASN A 6 -5.50 -14.34 17.23
C ASN A 6 -4.34 -14.47 16.22
N LYS A 7 -4.64 -14.93 14.99
CA LYS A 7 -3.66 -14.96 13.88
C LYS A 7 -3.09 -13.58 13.53
N THR A 8 -3.62 -12.51 14.13
CA THR A 8 -3.16 -11.12 13.99
C THR A 8 -1.66 -10.94 14.26
N GLY A 9 -1.07 -11.68 15.21
CA GLY A 9 0.37 -11.57 15.46
C GLY A 9 1.21 -11.98 14.24
N LEU A 10 0.86 -13.10 13.62
CA LEU A 10 1.52 -13.57 12.40
C LEU A 10 1.26 -12.62 11.22
N GLN A 11 0.02 -12.14 11.05
CA GLN A 11 -0.32 -11.18 9.99
C GLN A 11 0.49 -9.88 10.09
N ILE A 12 0.70 -9.36 11.31
CA ILE A 12 1.53 -8.18 11.53
C ILE A 12 3.00 -8.48 11.18
N LEU A 13 3.54 -9.63 11.55
CA LEU A 13 4.93 -9.98 11.21
C LEU A 13 5.13 -10.23 9.71
N GLU A 14 4.18 -10.89 9.03
CA GLU A 14 4.18 -11.08 7.58
C GLU A 14 4.18 -9.71 6.87
N PHE A 15 3.32 -8.80 7.31
CA PHE A 15 3.27 -7.45 6.80
C PHE A 15 4.61 -6.72 6.98
N ILE A 16 5.17 -6.73 8.20
CA ILE A 16 6.46 -6.10 8.49
C ILE A 16 7.59 -6.73 7.66
N SER A 17 7.57 -8.05 7.44
CA SER A 17 8.56 -8.76 6.62
C SER A 17 8.55 -8.34 5.16
N ASN A 18 7.40 -7.87 4.65
CA ASN A 18 7.25 -7.38 3.28
C ASN A 18 7.66 -5.90 3.15
N LEU A 19 7.84 -5.18 4.25
CA LEU A 19 8.33 -3.80 4.21
C LEU A 19 9.81 -3.79 3.82
N LYS A 20 10.14 -3.02 2.77
CA LYS A 20 11.53 -2.83 2.32
C LYS A 20 12.35 -1.94 3.27
N ILE A 21 11.69 -1.24 4.19
CA ILE A 21 12.27 -0.22 5.07
C ILE A 21 11.75 -0.44 6.48
N ASN A 22 12.63 -0.31 7.48
CA ASN A 22 12.24 -0.33 8.88
C ASN A 22 11.76 1.07 9.32
N TYR A 23 10.67 1.10 10.08
CA TYR A 23 10.07 2.35 10.56
C TYR A 23 10.18 2.45 12.08
N GLY A 24 10.22 3.68 12.59
CA GLY A 24 10.02 3.93 14.01
C GLY A 24 8.64 3.45 14.47
N LYS A 25 8.54 3.00 15.73
CA LYS A 25 7.34 2.36 16.31
C LYS A 25 6.05 3.14 16.07
N ASN A 26 6.10 4.47 16.21
CA ASN A 26 4.93 5.32 15.99
C ASN A 26 4.48 5.33 14.52
N ASN A 27 5.41 5.42 13.56
CA ASN A 27 5.06 5.39 12.14
C ASN A 27 4.60 3.99 11.73
N LEU A 28 5.28 2.96 12.24
CA LEU A 28 4.90 1.57 11.99
C LEU A 28 3.48 1.28 12.50
N SER A 29 3.11 1.78 13.68
CA SER A 29 1.75 1.62 14.21
C SER A 29 0.66 2.23 13.32
N LYS A 30 0.93 3.37 12.66
CA LYS A 30 0.01 4.00 11.72
C LYS A 30 -0.14 3.19 10.43
N ILE A 31 0.98 2.65 9.93
CA ILE A 31 1.00 1.82 8.72
C ILE A 31 0.25 0.50 8.97
N VAL A 32 0.54 -0.16 10.09
CA VAL A 32 -0.14 -1.41 10.50
C VAL A 32 -1.63 -1.18 10.72
N TRP A 33 -2.01 -0.04 11.30
CA TRP A 33 -3.41 0.38 11.42
C TRP A 33 -4.10 0.55 10.06
N HIS A 34 -3.46 1.25 9.12
CA HIS A 34 -4.03 1.48 7.79
C HIS A 34 -4.19 0.18 7.00
N GLU A 35 -3.24 -0.75 7.10
CA GLU A 35 -3.28 -2.01 6.35
C GLU A 35 -4.34 -2.97 6.86
N LEU A 36 -4.38 -3.18 8.19
CA LEU A 36 -5.25 -4.21 8.76
C LEU A 36 -6.66 -3.68 9.05
N GLY A 37 -6.85 -2.38 9.32
CA GLY A 37 -8.16 -1.73 9.46
C GLY A 37 -9.07 -2.22 10.61
N GLU A 38 -8.68 -3.28 11.32
CA GLU A 38 -9.50 -3.99 12.31
C GLU A 38 -9.36 -3.45 13.75
N PHE A 39 -8.46 -2.50 13.97
CA PHE A 39 -8.12 -1.99 15.29
C PHE A 39 -7.89 -0.48 15.29
N THR A 40 -7.87 0.13 16.47
CA THR A 40 -7.49 1.54 16.66
C THR A 40 -5.96 1.70 16.56
N ILE A 41 -5.50 2.93 16.30
CA ILE A 41 -4.06 3.26 16.29
C ILE A 41 -3.39 2.89 17.63
N GLN A 42 -4.08 3.10 18.76
CA GLN A 42 -3.54 2.75 20.07
C GLN A 42 -3.36 1.23 20.22
N GLN A 43 -4.35 0.45 19.78
CA GLN A 43 -4.22 -1.01 19.76
C GLN A 43 -3.10 -1.48 18.82
N ALA A 44 -2.91 -0.85 17.67
CA ALA A 44 -1.78 -1.15 16.78
C ALA A 44 -0.44 -0.96 17.51
N LYS A 45 -0.32 0.12 18.27
CA LYS A 45 0.88 0.43 19.07
C LYS A 45 1.08 -0.57 20.21
N ASP A 46 0.00 -0.99 20.87
CA ASP A 46 0.05 -1.98 21.96
C ASP A 46 0.43 -3.37 21.42
N LEU A 47 -0.13 -3.78 20.27
CA LEU A 47 0.21 -5.04 19.60
C LEU A 47 1.68 -5.09 19.17
N LEU A 48 2.21 -3.99 18.61
CA LEU A 48 3.64 -3.89 18.30
C LEU A 48 4.51 -3.96 19.57
N SER A 49 4.04 -3.39 20.69
CA SER A 49 4.75 -3.49 21.97
C SER A 49 4.82 -4.92 22.47
N GLN A 50 3.70 -5.66 22.41
CA GLN A 50 3.67 -7.07 22.78
C GLN A 50 4.58 -7.94 21.88
N LEU A 51 4.65 -7.65 20.57
CA LEU A 51 5.55 -8.35 19.67
C LEU A 51 7.03 -8.08 19.97
N ILE A 52 7.36 -6.87 20.44
CA ILE A 52 8.71 -6.53 20.93
C ILE A 52 9.00 -7.28 22.23
N GLU A 53 8.09 -7.24 23.21
CA GLU A 53 8.24 -7.92 24.50
C GLU A 53 8.37 -9.44 24.35
N LYS A 54 7.62 -10.05 23.42
CA LYS A 54 7.70 -11.49 23.10
C LYS A 54 8.93 -11.86 22.25
N GLY A 55 9.74 -10.87 21.86
CA GLY A 55 11.02 -11.05 21.17
C GLY A 55 10.91 -11.33 19.66
N TYR A 56 9.76 -11.10 19.02
CA TYR A 56 9.60 -11.24 17.57
C TYR A 56 10.06 -9.98 16.82
N LEU A 57 10.02 -8.83 17.49
CA LEU A 57 10.52 -7.54 17.01
C LEU A 57 11.57 -7.00 17.98
N LYS A 58 12.45 -6.13 17.50
CA LYS A 58 13.42 -5.40 18.32
C LYS A 58 13.54 -3.96 17.87
N GLU A 59 13.82 -3.07 18.82
CA GLU A 59 14.21 -1.70 18.53
C GLU A 59 15.71 -1.65 18.23
N VAL A 60 16.07 -1.02 17.11
CA VAL A 60 17.44 -0.92 16.61
C VAL A 60 17.73 0.54 16.34
N ASN A 61 18.88 1.01 16.81
CA ASN A 61 19.35 2.36 16.50
C ASN A 61 20.04 2.35 15.14
N VAL A 62 19.61 3.20 14.23
CA VAL A 62 20.12 3.34 12.86
C VAL A 62 20.40 4.81 12.53
N GLY A 63 21.16 5.03 11.45
CA GLY A 63 21.53 6.36 10.97
C GLY A 63 22.85 6.88 11.53
N ILE A 64 23.26 8.06 11.04
CA ILE A 64 24.47 8.74 11.49
C ILE A 64 24.30 9.06 12.99
N SER A 65 25.27 8.63 13.80
CA SER A 65 25.25 8.75 15.27
C SER A 65 24.16 7.96 16.00
N PHE A 66 23.57 6.92 15.38
CA PHE A 66 22.56 6.06 16.01
C PHE A 66 21.32 6.84 16.52
N ALA A 67 21.02 7.99 15.91
CA ALA A 67 19.99 8.91 16.40
C ALA A 67 18.55 8.44 16.14
N MET A 68 18.32 7.44 15.30
CA MET A 68 16.98 6.99 14.91
C MET A 68 16.68 5.58 15.41
N VAL A 69 15.65 5.44 16.24
CA VAL A 69 15.14 4.15 16.71
C VAL A 69 14.13 3.61 15.70
N VAL A 70 14.42 2.45 15.10
CA VAL A 70 13.51 1.74 14.20
C VAL A 70 13.16 0.36 14.76
N VAL A 71 11.99 -0.15 14.39
CA VAL A 71 11.56 -1.51 14.74
C VAL A 71 11.94 -2.44 13.60
N ALA A 72 12.64 -3.53 13.92
CA ALA A 72 13.06 -4.54 12.97
C ALA A 72 12.68 -5.96 13.44
N LEU A 73 12.53 -6.88 12.49
CA LEU A 73 12.33 -8.30 12.78
C LEU A 73 13.57 -8.92 13.45
N THR A 74 13.33 -9.77 14.46
CA THR A 74 14.35 -10.66 15.03
C THR A 74 14.45 -11.96 14.22
N GLU A 75 15.45 -12.81 14.49
CA GLU A 75 15.48 -14.16 13.89
C GLU A 75 14.25 -14.97 14.27
N LYS A 76 13.84 -14.90 15.54
CA LYS A 76 12.59 -15.51 16.01
C LYS A 76 11.36 -14.99 15.22
N GLY A 77 11.32 -13.69 14.93
CA GLY A 77 10.30 -13.08 14.07
C GLY A 77 10.28 -13.66 12.66
N ARG A 78 11.45 -13.79 12.03
CA ARG A 78 11.59 -14.37 10.69
C ARG A 78 11.21 -15.84 10.64
N GLU A 79 11.68 -16.62 11.60
CA GLU A 79 11.35 -18.05 11.72
C GLU A 79 9.85 -18.26 11.92
N ALA A 80 9.19 -17.42 12.73
CA ALA A 80 7.75 -17.49 12.94
C ALA A 80 6.96 -17.23 11.64
N VAL A 81 7.42 -16.30 10.79
CA VAL A 81 6.83 -16.04 9.47
C VAL A 81 7.00 -17.24 8.53
N ILE A 82 8.20 -17.83 8.49
CA ILE A 82 8.49 -18.99 7.62
C ILE A 82 7.69 -20.23 8.04
N THR A 83 7.65 -20.49 9.35
CA THR A 83 6.98 -21.66 9.94
C THR A 83 5.48 -21.47 10.13
N LYS A 84 4.96 -20.26 9.89
CA LYS A 84 3.58 -19.85 10.14
C LYS A 84 3.15 -20.14 11.57
N GLU A 85 4.04 -19.85 12.52
CA GLU A 85 3.80 -20.05 13.95
C GLU A 85 2.59 -19.20 14.39
N THR A 86 1.69 -19.79 15.19
CA THR A 86 0.54 -19.05 15.71
C THR A 86 0.98 -18.21 16.91
N ILE A 87 1.03 -16.89 16.71
CA ILE A 87 1.42 -15.93 17.75
C ILE A 87 0.16 -15.39 18.44
N SER A 88 -0.05 -15.80 19.69
CA SER A 88 -1.16 -15.29 20.50
C SER A 88 -0.79 -13.92 21.08
N LEU A 89 -1.58 -12.90 20.78
CA LEU A 89 -1.47 -11.54 21.34
C LEU A 89 -2.71 -11.22 22.18
N ASP A 90 -2.51 -10.51 23.28
CA ASP A 90 -3.59 -10.08 24.16
C ASP A 90 -4.32 -8.91 23.52
N PHE A 91 -5.54 -9.15 23.07
CA PHE A 91 -6.35 -8.16 22.39
C PHE A 91 -7.63 -7.89 23.18
N GLN A 92 -7.76 -6.68 23.73
CA GLN A 92 -9.05 -6.18 24.21
C GLN A 92 -9.84 -5.66 23.01
N ARG A 93 -10.91 -6.36 22.62
CA ARG A 93 -11.90 -5.83 21.67
C ARG A 93 -12.59 -4.62 22.30
N PHE A 94 -12.28 -3.44 21.81
CA PHE A 94 -13.18 -2.29 21.97
C PHE A 94 -14.21 -2.37 20.84
N TYR A 95 -15.46 -2.66 21.19
CA TYR A 95 -16.57 -2.36 20.30
C TYR A 95 -16.58 -0.83 20.14
N SER A 96 -16.21 -0.33 18.96
CA SER A 96 -16.21 1.11 18.65
C SER A 96 -17.63 1.70 18.71
N THR A 97 -18.65 0.85 18.76
CA THR A 97 -20.02 1.21 19.05
C THR A 97 -20.31 1.04 20.53
N THR A 98 -20.71 2.13 21.18
CA THR A 98 -21.36 2.08 22.49
C THR A 98 -22.51 1.09 22.40
N TYR A 99 -22.51 0.04 23.21
CA TYR A 99 -23.64 -0.89 23.28
C TYR A 99 -24.89 -0.10 23.69
N LYS A 100 -25.75 0.21 22.72
CA LYS A 100 -27.09 0.73 23.00
C LYS A 100 -27.96 -0.48 23.36
N PRO A 101 -28.57 -0.53 24.55
CA PRO A 101 -29.54 -1.56 24.86
C PRO A 101 -30.64 -1.56 23.78
N ALA A 102 -31.12 -2.75 23.44
CA ALA A 102 -32.07 -3.01 22.35
C ALA A 102 -33.41 -2.25 22.45
N THR A 103 -33.61 -1.45 23.50
CA THR A 103 -34.75 -0.57 23.69
C THR A 103 -34.71 0.70 22.84
N ASP A 104 -33.53 1.14 22.38
CA ASP A 104 -33.36 2.40 21.61
C ASP A 104 -32.98 2.20 20.13
N VAL A 105 -32.72 0.97 19.70
CA VAL A 105 -32.69 0.65 18.27
C VAL A 105 -34.13 0.32 17.93
N GLY A 106 -34.86 1.30 17.41
CA GLY A 106 -36.20 1.07 16.88
C GLY A 106 -36.16 -0.21 16.06
N ILE A 107 -37.04 -1.17 16.42
CA ILE A 107 -37.14 -2.47 15.76
C ILE A 107 -37.18 -2.17 14.26
N VAL A 108 -36.08 -2.45 13.56
CA VAL A 108 -36.01 -2.24 12.12
C VAL A 108 -37.07 -3.15 11.56
N ASP A 109 -38.06 -2.54 10.89
CA ASP A 109 -39.21 -3.24 10.39
C ASP A 109 -38.74 -4.45 9.57
N LYS A 110 -39.38 -5.60 9.81
CA LYS A 110 -38.94 -6.89 9.27
C LYS A 110 -38.85 -6.82 7.74
N ASP A 111 -39.77 -6.08 7.15
CA ASP A 111 -39.88 -5.88 5.71
C ASP A 111 -38.69 -5.06 5.17
N THR A 112 -38.23 -4.04 5.91
CA THR A 112 -37.04 -3.25 5.54
C THR A 112 -35.76 -4.08 5.61
N LEU A 113 -35.69 -5.00 6.59
CA LEU A 113 -34.53 -5.88 6.73
C LEU A 113 -34.49 -6.94 5.61
N GLU A 114 -35.63 -7.51 5.27
CA GLU A 114 -35.76 -8.44 4.13
C GLU A 114 -35.43 -7.75 2.80
N GLU A 115 -35.90 -6.52 2.60
CA GLU A 115 -35.58 -5.70 1.42
C GLU A 115 -34.08 -5.43 1.32
N TYR A 116 -33.41 -5.05 2.42
CA TYR A 116 -31.97 -4.88 2.45
C TYR A 116 -31.21 -6.17 2.05
N TYR A 117 -31.62 -7.33 2.56
CA TYR A 117 -30.97 -8.60 2.22
C TYR A 117 -31.24 -9.04 0.78
N ASN A 118 -32.38 -8.67 0.21
CA ASN A 118 -32.70 -8.93 -1.19
C ASN A 118 -31.85 -8.04 -2.10
N ILE A 119 -31.76 -6.74 -1.81
CA ILE A 119 -30.88 -5.79 -2.53
C ILE A 119 -29.42 -6.25 -2.45
N LYS A 120 -28.96 -6.71 -1.28
CA LYS A 120 -27.59 -7.22 -1.10
C LYS A 120 -27.33 -8.46 -1.95
N ARG A 121 -28.30 -9.37 -2.07
CA ARG A 121 -28.20 -10.55 -2.93
C ARG A 121 -28.14 -10.17 -4.42
N GLU A 122 -28.96 -9.23 -4.85
CA GLU A 122 -28.95 -8.72 -6.22
C GLU A 122 -27.62 -8.03 -6.56
N LEU A 123 -27.08 -7.22 -5.64
CA LEU A 123 -25.78 -6.58 -5.81
C LEU A 123 -24.64 -7.59 -5.98
N MET A 124 -24.61 -8.65 -5.18
CA MET A 124 -23.61 -9.71 -5.34
C MET A 124 -23.74 -10.43 -6.68
N ALA A 125 -24.97 -10.68 -7.13
CA ALA A 125 -25.21 -11.30 -8.44
C ALA A 125 -24.77 -10.40 -9.60
N LEU A 126 -25.01 -9.09 -9.51
CA LEU A 126 -24.57 -8.10 -10.50
C LEU A 126 -23.04 -7.97 -10.53
N GLN A 127 -22.37 -7.95 -9.37
CA GLN A 127 -20.91 -7.92 -9.30
C GLN A 127 -20.28 -9.13 -9.97
N LYS A 128 -20.81 -10.34 -9.71
CA LYS A 128 -20.33 -11.56 -10.37
C LYS A 128 -20.48 -11.50 -11.89
N ARG A 129 -21.62 -10.99 -12.37
CA ARG A 129 -21.87 -10.81 -13.80
C ARG A 129 -20.93 -9.77 -14.44
N GLU A 130 -20.58 -8.72 -13.71
CA GLU A 130 -19.61 -7.72 -14.16
C GLU A 130 -18.20 -8.33 -14.32
N GLU A 131 -17.76 -9.17 -13.39
CA GLU A 131 -16.48 -9.88 -13.49
C GLU A 131 -16.46 -10.84 -14.69
N GLU A 132 -17.53 -11.61 -14.91
CA GLU A 132 -17.66 -12.50 -16.07
C GLU A 132 -17.62 -11.72 -17.39
N LEU A 133 -18.28 -10.57 -17.47
CA LEU A 133 -18.24 -9.68 -18.64
C LEU A 133 -16.85 -9.09 -18.87
N LYS A 134 -16.14 -8.69 -17.81
CA LYS A 134 -14.77 -8.17 -17.91
C LYS A 134 -13.83 -9.23 -18.48
N GLU A 135 -13.93 -10.48 -18.02
CA GLU A 135 -13.08 -11.55 -18.53
C GLU A 135 -13.45 -11.92 -19.98
N THR A 136 -14.73 -11.88 -20.33
CA THR A 136 -15.20 -12.09 -21.70
C THR A 136 -14.69 -10.99 -22.65
N ILE A 137 -14.72 -9.72 -22.23
CA ILE A 137 -14.17 -8.60 -23.02
C ILE A 137 -12.66 -8.76 -23.19
N LYS A 138 -11.94 -9.16 -22.14
CA LYS A 138 -10.50 -9.39 -22.19
C LYS A 138 -10.15 -10.53 -23.16
N GLN A 139 -10.89 -11.63 -23.12
CA GLN A 139 -10.73 -12.74 -24.07
C GLN A 139 -11.03 -12.30 -25.51
N ALA A 140 -12.11 -11.56 -25.73
CA ALA A 140 -12.45 -11.02 -27.05
C ALA A 140 -11.39 -10.02 -27.57
N MET A 141 -10.76 -9.21 -26.70
CA MET A 141 -9.65 -8.33 -27.07
C MET A 141 -8.41 -9.13 -27.47
N ILE A 142 -8.08 -10.20 -26.74
CA ILE A 142 -6.97 -11.09 -27.07
C ILE A 142 -7.22 -11.80 -28.40
N GLU A 143 -8.41 -12.37 -28.61
CA GLU A 143 -8.78 -13.04 -29.86
C GLU A 143 -8.81 -12.08 -31.07
N LYS A 144 -9.29 -10.85 -30.88
CA LYS A 144 -9.35 -9.83 -31.95
C LYS A 144 -8.00 -9.22 -32.30
N HIS A 145 -7.01 -9.26 -31.40
CA HIS A 145 -5.68 -8.70 -31.61
C HIS A 145 -4.55 -9.74 -31.75
N ALA A 146 -4.88 -11.05 -31.66
CA ALA A 146 -3.92 -12.13 -31.88
C ALA A 146 -3.31 -12.11 -33.29
N ASP A 147 -4.03 -11.61 -34.29
CA ASP A 147 -3.53 -11.51 -35.67
C ASP A 147 -2.64 -10.28 -35.94
N THR A 148 -2.52 -9.33 -34.99
CA THR A 148 -1.84 -8.05 -35.25
C THR A 148 -0.69 -7.70 -34.33
N ILE A 149 -0.37 -8.50 -33.31
CA ILE A 149 0.66 -8.14 -32.33
C ILE A 149 1.55 -9.35 -32.02
N THR A 150 2.67 -9.45 -32.73
CA THR A 150 4.01 -9.27 -32.14
C THR A 150 5.09 -9.49 -33.21
N ASN A 151 5.78 -8.43 -33.63
CA ASN A 151 7.14 -8.56 -34.14
C ASN A 151 7.96 -7.41 -33.55
N GLU A 152 9.08 -7.71 -32.89
CA GLU A 152 9.94 -6.75 -32.17
C GLU A 152 10.39 -5.57 -33.04
N LEU A 153 10.38 -5.74 -34.36
CA LEU A 153 10.69 -4.70 -35.34
C LEU A 153 9.64 -3.58 -35.42
N MET A 154 8.38 -3.85 -35.07
CA MET A 154 7.31 -2.86 -35.15
C MET A 154 7.43 -1.80 -34.05
N ASP A 155 7.80 -2.20 -32.85
CA ASP A 155 8.09 -1.32 -31.71
C ASP A 155 9.26 -0.37 -32.00
N LEU A 156 10.30 -0.90 -32.67
CA LEU A 156 11.46 -0.12 -33.10
C LEU A 156 11.09 0.90 -34.19
N CYS A 157 10.24 0.52 -35.15
CA CYS A 157 9.76 1.43 -36.19
C CYS A 157 8.87 2.54 -35.62
N LEU A 158 7.97 2.23 -34.68
CA LEU A 158 7.10 3.22 -34.05
C LEU A 158 7.90 4.25 -33.24
N LYS A 159 8.87 3.80 -32.42
CA LYS A 159 9.77 4.71 -31.68
C LYS A 159 10.61 5.60 -32.61
N LYS A 160 11.00 5.08 -33.77
CA LYS A 160 11.77 5.84 -34.77
C LYS A 160 10.90 6.89 -35.45
N ILE A 161 9.65 6.56 -35.78
CA ILE A 161 8.68 7.48 -36.38
C ILE A 161 8.30 8.58 -35.37
N GLU A 162 8.01 8.25 -34.11
CA GLU A 162 7.68 9.26 -33.08
C GLU A 162 8.76 10.34 -32.93
N LYS A 163 10.05 9.95 -32.94
CA LYS A 163 11.17 10.90 -32.86
C LYS A 163 11.27 11.83 -34.08
N ILE A 164 10.86 11.35 -35.25
CA ILE A 164 10.91 12.12 -36.50
C ILE A 164 9.68 13.03 -36.61
N THR A 165 8.51 12.52 -36.25
CA THR A 165 7.23 13.24 -36.36
C THR A 165 7.07 14.31 -35.27
N TYR A 166 7.63 14.08 -34.07
CA TYR A 166 7.55 15.02 -32.95
C TYR A 166 8.95 15.49 -32.50
N PRO A 167 9.64 16.31 -33.32
CA PRO A 167 10.89 16.90 -32.87
C PRO A 167 10.63 17.81 -31.67
N LYS A 168 11.55 17.79 -30.71
CA LYS A 168 11.45 18.50 -29.42
C LYS A 168 11.05 19.97 -29.56
N GLU A 169 11.52 20.63 -30.62
CA GLU A 169 11.22 22.02 -30.97
C GLU A 169 9.74 22.27 -31.29
N ASN A 170 9.03 21.28 -31.82
CA ASN A 170 7.59 21.36 -32.11
C ASN A 170 6.74 21.02 -30.88
N ILE A 171 7.22 20.12 -30.01
CA ILE A 171 6.55 19.79 -28.75
C ILE A 171 6.55 21.00 -27.81
N GLU A 172 7.66 21.75 -27.73
CA GLU A 172 7.75 22.97 -26.93
C GLU A 172 6.75 24.05 -27.36
N ARG A 173 6.30 24.08 -28.62
CA ARG A 173 5.25 25.02 -29.08
C ARG A 173 3.84 24.68 -28.59
N LEU A 174 3.61 23.42 -28.23
CA LEU A 174 2.30 22.92 -27.76
C LEU A 174 2.19 22.91 -26.24
N VAL A 175 3.30 23.14 -25.53
CA VAL A 175 3.33 23.19 -24.07
C VAL A 175 3.14 24.64 -23.61
N PRO A 176 2.19 24.91 -22.70
CA PRO A 176 2.03 26.22 -22.07
C PRO A 176 3.34 26.78 -21.50
N GLN A 177 3.58 28.08 -21.72
CA GLN A 177 4.84 28.74 -21.40
C GLN A 177 5.19 28.68 -19.90
N ASP A 178 4.19 28.67 -19.03
CA ASP A 178 4.35 28.56 -17.57
C ASP A 178 4.94 27.21 -17.14
N LEU A 179 4.59 26.12 -17.83
CA LEU A 179 5.15 24.80 -17.61
C LEU A 179 6.58 24.70 -18.16
N LEU A 180 6.85 25.32 -19.31
CA LEU A 180 8.21 25.37 -19.87
C LEU A 180 9.16 26.14 -18.95
N GLU A 181 8.71 27.26 -18.38
CA GLU A 181 9.50 28.04 -17.43
C GLU A 181 9.79 27.24 -16.15
N LYS A 182 8.79 26.56 -15.56
CA LYS A 182 9.01 25.67 -14.42
C LYS A 182 10.03 24.56 -14.72
N ILE A 183 9.96 23.97 -15.91
CA ILE A 183 10.91 22.94 -16.35
C ILE A 183 12.33 23.53 -16.52
N ARG A 184 12.47 24.76 -17.02
CA ARG A 184 13.76 25.45 -17.12
C ARG A 184 14.34 25.75 -15.75
N THR A 185 13.54 26.29 -14.83
CA THR A 185 13.98 26.60 -13.46
C THR A 185 14.44 25.34 -12.73
N ILE A 186 13.70 24.22 -12.85
CA ILE A 186 14.12 22.95 -12.24
C ILE A 186 15.45 22.47 -12.82
N LYS A 187 15.66 22.58 -14.14
CA LYS A 187 16.94 22.21 -14.77
C LYS A 187 18.09 23.08 -14.29
N GLU A 188 17.89 24.37 -14.17
CA GLU A 188 18.90 25.30 -13.63
C GLU A 188 19.25 24.97 -12.19
N ILE A 189 18.25 24.69 -11.34
CA ILE A 189 18.46 24.25 -9.96
C ILE A 189 19.28 22.95 -9.92
N ILE A 190 18.97 21.97 -10.77
CA ILE A 190 19.73 20.71 -10.82
C ILE A 190 21.18 20.97 -11.22
N VAL A 191 21.43 21.81 -12.23
CA VAL A 191 22.80 22.15 -12.67
C VAL A 191 23.55 22.89 -11.57
N LEU A 192 22.94 23.87 -10.90
CA LEU A 192 23.53 24.61 -9.80
C LEU A 192 23.82 23.72 -8.59
N THR A 193 22.88 22.83 -8.24
CA THR A 193 23.07 21.84 -7.16
C THR A 193 24.21 20.88 -7.48
N THR A 194 24.34 20.47 -8.75
CA THR A 194 25.43 19.61 -9.20
C THR A 194 26.77 20.35 -9.14
N LYS A 195 26.81 21.63 -9.53
CA LYS A 195 28.00 22.48 -9.45
C LYS A 195 28.43 22.75 -7.99
N LEU A 196 27.48 22.99 -7.09
CA LEU A 196 27.75 23.19 -5.66
C LEU A 196 28.35 21.94 -5.02
N LYS A 197 27.80 20.75 -5.35
CA LYS A 197 28.37 19.46 -4.89
C LYS A 197 29.78 19.21 -5.39
N THR A 198 30.15 19.71 -6.57
CA THR A 198 31.55 19.63 -7.04
C THR A 198 32.48 20.65 -6.39
N ILE A 199 31.96 21.76 -5.85
CA ILE A 199 32.76 22.77 -5.14
C ILE A 199 33.00 22.34 -3.68
N GLU A 200 32.03 21.72 -3.02
CA GLU A 200 32.19 21.14 -1.66
C GLU A 200 33.14 19.92 -1.62
N GLY A 201 33.56 19.40 -2.78
CA GLY A 201 34.54 18.32 -2.92
C GLY A 201 35.97 18.78 -3.20
N MET A 202 36.25 20.10 -3.18
CA MET A 202 37.60 20.67 -3.30
C MET A 202 37.89 21.54 -2.09
N ASP A 203 38.40 20.93 -1.01
CA ASP A 203 39.23 21.65 -0.04
C ASP A 203 40.64 21.87 -0.66
N PRO A 204 41.29 23.03 -0.43
CA PRO A 204 42.64 23.33 -0.94
C PRO A 204 43.73 22.40 -0.39
#